data_AF-A0A6B2YZA4-F1
#
_entry.id   AF-A0A6B2YZA4-F1
#
_cell.length_a   1.000
_cell.length_b   1.000
_cell.length_c   1.000
_cell.angle_alpha   90.00
_cell.angle_beta   90.00
_cell.angle_gamma   90.00
#
_symmetry.space_group_name_H-M   'P 1'
#
loop_
_entity.id
_entity.type
_entity.pdbx_description
1 polymer ?
#
loop_
_entity_poly.entity_id
_entity_poly.type
_entity_poly.pdbx_seq_one_letter_code
_entity_poly.pdbx_strand_id
1 'polypeptide(L)'
;AAPEAAVLWHPGPEAEFAILPLAGPPGELSELAAALDVPAGVRAGIGSAVEGLAALGDARRLAETALRACPASGGTVLLDEHLPDALVASSPALAGALADRVLGPLDRLDPADRDVIVETLTAWLDADGSAQRAGARLYCHRNTVLNRLRRFEQLTGRCLTRPRDAVEVSLALAARRLLGT
;
A
#
# COMPACT_ATOMS: atom_id res chain seq x y z
N ALA A 1 34.70 -17.16 -2.24
CA ALA A 1 34.50 -15.95 -1.42
C ALA A 1 33.55 -15.06 -2.20
N ALA A 2 32.31 -14.91 -1.76
CA ALA A 2 31.43 -13.90 -2.34
C ALA A 2 32.05 -12.54 -2.01
N PRO A 3 32.11 -11.59 -2.96
CA PRO A 3 32.60 -10.26 -2.65
C PRO A 3 31.68 -9.69 -1.57
N GLU A 4 32.24 -9.18 -0.47
CA GLU A 4 31.51 -8.27 0.41
C GLU A 4 31.04 -7.12 -0.48
N ALA A 5 29.77 -7.18 -0.90
CA ALA A 5 29.14 -6.14 -1.66
C ALA A 5 29.16 -4.88 -0.79
N ALA A 6 30.14 -3.99 -1.05
CA ALA A 6 30.32 -2.78 -0.26
C ALA A 6 29.06 -1.92 -0.43
N VAL A 7 28.24 -1.88 0.63
CA VAL A 7 27.05 -1.03 0.69
C VAL A 7 27.53 0.42 0.63
N LEU A 8 27.10 1.15 -0.39
CA LEU A 8 27.42 2.57 -0.52
C LEU A 8 26.28 3.39 0.09
N TRP A 9 26.57 4.02 1.22
CA TRP A 9 25.65 4.93 1.90
C TRP A 9 25.72 6.33 1.30
N HIS A 10 24.56 6.93 1.08
CA HIS A 10 24.41 8.28 0.58
C HIS A 10 23.36 9.03 1.41
N PRO A 11 23.73 10.10 2.12
CA PRO A 11 22.78 10.88 2.91
C PRO A 11 21.83 11.64 1.99
N GLY A 12 20.55 11.68 2.35
CA GLY A 12 19.54 12.51 1.71
C GLY A 12 18.88 13.47 2.70
N PRO A 13 18.09 14.44 2.21
CA PRO A 13 17.46 15.45 3.06
C PRO A 13 16.37 14.87 3.98
N GLU A 14 15.65 13.83 3.53
CA GLU A 14 14.52 13.23 4.25
C GLU A 14 14.74 11.75 4.62
N ALA A 15 15.77 11.12 4.05
CA ALA A 15 16.09 9.71 4.26
C ALA A 15 17.57 9.42 3.95
N GLU A 16 18.10 8.36 4.54
CA GLU A 16 19.39 7.78 4.15
C GLU A 16 19.19 6.74 3.04
N PHE A 17 20.12 6.69 2.10
CA PHE A 17 20.06 5.78 0.97
C PHE A 17 21.23 4.81 1.01
N ALA A 18 20.95 3.53 0.79
CA ALA A 18 21.97 2.50 0.61
C ALA A 18 21.88 1.95 -0.81
N ILE A 19 23.02 1.87 -1.50
CA ILE A 19 23.14 1.24 -2.82
C ILE A 19 23.93 -0.05 -2.62
N LEU A 20 23.33 -1.17 -3.01
CA LEU A 20 23.93 -2.49 -2.94
C LEU A 20 24.14 -3.04 -4.35
N PRO A 21 25.35 -3.48 -4.71
CA PRO A 21 25.53 -4.26 -5.93
C PRO A 21 24.93 -5.65 -5.71
N LEU A 22 23.97 -6.01 -6.55
CA LEU A 22 23.39 -7.36 -6.60
C LEU A 22 24.20 -8.18 -7.60
N ALA A 23 24.68 -9.34 -7.17
CA ALA A 23 25.48 -10.25 -8.01
C ALA A 23 24.77 -11.58 -8.27
N GLY A 24 23.61 -11.80 -7.66
CA GLY A 24 22.85 -13.02 -7.67
C GLY A 24 21.57 -12.97 -8.53
N PRO A 25 20.76 -14.03 -8.47
CA PRO A 25 19.51 -14.14 -9.22
C PRO A 25 18.44 -13.17 -8.68
N PRO A 26 17.33 -12.95 -9.42
CA PRO A 26 16.27 -12.00 -9.06
C PRO A 26 15.69 -12.12 -7.63
N GLY A 27 15.78 -13.30 -7.00
CA GLY A 27 15.31 -13.55 -5.63
C GLY A 27 16.18 -12.97 -4.51
N GLU A 28 17.39 -12.50 -4.82
CA GLU A 28 18.33 -11.92 -3.85
C GLU A 28 17.73 -10.68 -3.14
N LEU A 29 16.83 -9.96 -3.81
CA LEU A 29 16.16 -8.77 -3.25
C LEU A 29 15.15 -9.08 -2.15
N SER A 30 14.32 -10.11 -2.33
CA SER A 30 13.38 -10.56 -1.29
C SER A 30 14.13 -11.17 -0.10
N GLU A 31 15.22 -11.91 -0.35
CA GLU A 31 16.08 -12.44 0.72
C GLU A 31 16.76 -11.32 1.51
N LEU A 32 17.28 -10.30 0.82
CA LEU A 32 17.84 -9.11 1.45
C LEU A 32 16.80 -8.35 2.27
N ALA A 33 15.59 -8.17 1.72
CA ALA A 33 14.47 -7.53 2.42
C ALA A 33 14.10 -8.27 3.71
N ALA A 34 14.10 -9.60 3.68
CA ALA A 34 13.80 -10.44 4.82
C ALA A 34 14.93 -10.46 5.88
N ALA A 35 16.18 -10.25 5.45
CA ALA A 35 17.35 -10.22 6.34
C ALA A 35 17.62 -8.84 6.97
N LEU A 36 16.98 -7.78 6.47
CA LEU A 36 17.12 -6.43 7.00
C LEU A 36 16.46 -6.31 8.39
N ASP A 37 17.30 -6.21 9.42
CA ASP A 37 16.86 -5.93 10.79
C ASP A 37 16.58 -4.42 10.95
N VAL A 38 15.31 -4.04 10.75
CA VAL A 38 14.85 -2.66 10.85
C VAL A 38 14.28 -2.42 12.26
N PRO A 39 14.85 -1.47 13.04
CA PRO A 39 14.34 -1.18 14.38
C PRO A 39 12.87 -0.79 14.39
N ALA A 40 12.18 -1.04 15.50
CA ALA A 40 10.78 -0.65 15.66
C ALA A 40 10.58 0.86 15.41
N GLY A 41 9.59 1.20 14.58
CA GLY A 41 9.30 2.58 14.18
C GLY A 41 10.17 3.12 13.04
N VAL A 42 11.21 2.40 12.61
CA VAL A 42 12.01 2.76 11.42
C VAL A 42 11.34 2.21 10.16
N ARG A 43 11.36 2.99 9.08
CA ARG A 43 10.80 2.63 7.77
C ARG A 43 11.93 2.41 6.78
N ALA A 44 11.88 1.30 6.04
CA ALA A 44 12.85 0.98 5.00
C ALA A 44 12.12 0.66 3.69
N GLY A 45 12.40 1.44 2.65
CA GLY A 45 11.87 1.21 1.31
C GLY A 45 12.94 0.65 0.39
N ILE A 46 12.68 -0.50 -0.22
CA ILE A 46 13.59 -1.14 -1.17
C ILE A 46 12.96 -1.04 -2.56
N GLY A 47 13.63 -0.33 -3.47
CA GLY A 47 13.23 -0.23 -4.86
C GLY A 47 13.62 -1.48 -5.66
N SER A 48 13.05 -1.65 -6.85
CA SER A 48 13.44 -2.73 -7.76
C SER A 48 14.91 -2.64 -8.15
N ALA A 49 15.53 -3.79 -8.45
CA ALA A 49 16.86 -3.82 -9.03
C ALA A 49 16.90 -3.06 -10.36
N VAL A 50 18.01 -2.36 -10.60
CA VAL A 50 18.28 -1.70 -11.88
C VAL A 50 19.60 -2.16 -12.46
N GLU A 51 19.69 -2.15 -13.78
CA GLU A 51 20.92 -2.50 -14.48
C GLU A 51 21.75 -1.26 -14.79
N GLY A 52 22.99 -1.26 -14.32
CA GLY A 52 23.99 -0.23 -14.63
C GLY A 52 23.81 1.08 -13.87
N LEU A 53 24.90 1.86 -13.81
CA LEU A 53 24.96 3.09 -13.01
C LEU A 53 24.05 4.20 -13.55
N ALA A 54 23.73 4.18 -14.84
CA ALA A 54 22.85 5.17 -15.47
C ALA A 54 21.42 5.13 -14.90
N ALA A 55 20.97 3.97 -14.39
CA ALA A 55 19.64 3.79 -13.83
C ALA A 55 19.56 4.09 -12.31
N LEU A 56 20.65 4.54 -11.67
CA LEU A 56 20.65 4.84 -10.23
C LEU A 56 19.63 5.91 -9.82
N GLY A 57 19.38 6.89 -10.69
CA GLY A 57 18.34 7.89 -10.46
C GLY A 57 16.94 7.27 -10.40
N ASP A 58 16.70 6.21 -11.16
CA ASP A 58 15.43 5.50 -11.20
C ASP A 58 15.30 4.57 -9.99
N ALA A 59 16.37 3.83 -9.65
CA ALA A 59 16.43 3.03 -8.42
C ALA A 59 16.13 3.87 -7.17
N ARG A 60 16.70 5.08 -7.10
CA ARG A 60 16.41 6.01 -6.00
C ARG A 60 14.92 6.36 -5.95
N ARG A 61 14.30 6.74 -7.06
CA ARG A 61 12.86 7.07 -7.10
C ARG A 61 11.98 5.89 -6.72
N LEU A 62 12.35 4.68 -7.12
CA LEU A 62 11.67 3.45 -6.73
C LEU A 62 11.81 3.17 -5.23
N ALA A 63 13.01 3.31 -4.65
CA ALA A 63 13.22 3.17 -3.20
C ALA A 63 12.46 4.22 -2.39
N GLU A 64 12.42 5.48 -2.84
CA GLU A 64 11.60 6.54 -2.22
C GLU A 64 10.10 6.22 -2.29
N THR A 65 9.65 5.59 -3.39
CA THR A 65 8.25 5.17 -3.54
C THR A 65 7.91 4.02 -2.61
N ALA A 66 8.80 3.03 -2.48
CA ALA A 66 8.66 1.95 -1.49
C ALA A 66 8.63 2.51 -0.06
N LEU A 67 9.48 3.49 0.24
CA LEU A 67 9.54 4.13 1.56
C LEU A 67 8.24 4.88 1.88
N ARG A 68 7.63 5.55 0.90
CA ARG A 68 6.30 6.18 1.05
C ARG A 68 5.19 5.16 1.26
N ALA A 69 5.33 3.95 0.72
CA ALA A 69 4.38 2.85 0.93
C ALA A 69 4.53 2.17 2.31
N CYS A 70 5.61 2.43 3.05
CA CYS A 70 5.82 1.88 4.38
C CYS A 70 4.75 2.38 5.38
N PRO A 71 4.17 1.49 6.21
CA PRO A 71 3.30 1.89 7.31
C PRO A 71 3.98 2.87 8.27
N ALA A 72 3.18 3.75 8.88
CA ALA A 72 3.65 4.69 9.90
C ALA A 72 4.24 3.99 11.15
N SER A 73 3.84 2.74 11.41
CA SER A 73 4.39 1.90 12.49
C SER A 73 5.82 1.41 12.25
N GLY A 74 6.39 1.64 11.07
CA GLY A 74 7.69 1.09 10.67
C GLY A 74 7.56 -0.23 9.89
N GLY A 75 8.71 -0.73 9.45
CA GLY A 75 8.87 -1.96 8.68
C GLY A 75 9.57 -1.77 7.34
N THR A 76 9.77 -2.89 6.64
CA THR A 76 10.40 -2.95 5.32
C THR A 76 9.34 -3.15 4.25
N VAL A 77 9.38 -2.35 3.18
CA VAL A 77 8.58 -2.57 1.97
C VAL A 77 9.51 -2.81 0.80
N LEU A 78 9.35 -3.98 0.17
CA LEU A 78 9.92 -4.26 -1.14
C LEU A 78 8.92 -3.86 -2.23
N LEU A 79 9.32 -2.95 -3.11
CA LEU A 79 8.45 -2.38 -4.14
C LEU A 79 7.79 -3.46 -5.01
N ASP A 80 8.56 -4.48 -5.40
CA ASP A 80 8.12 -5.54 -6.31
C ASP A 80 7.05 -6.46 -5.69
N GLU A 81 6.98 -6.52 -4.35
CA GLU A 81 5.95 -7.27 -3.62
C GLU A 81 4.69 -6.43 -3.36
N HIS A 82 4.77 -5.10 -3.53
CA HIS A 82 3.72 -4.14 -3.17
C HIS A 82 3.39 -3.15 -4.30
N LEU A 83 3.47 -3.60 -5.55
CA LEU A 83 3.30 -2.75 -6.74
C LEU A 83 2.02 -1.89 -6.77
N PRO A 84 0.81 -2.38 -6.38
CA PRO A 84 -0.38 -1.53 -6.34
C PRO A 84 -0.25 -0.36 -5.36
N ASP A 85 0.27 -0.60 -4.16
CA ASP A 85 0.50 0.44 -3.16
C ASP A 85 1.60 1.42 -3.62
N ALA A 86 2.66 0.90 -4.26
CA ALA A 86 3.71 1.72 -4.85
C ALA A 86 3.17 2.62 -5.98
N LEU A 87 2.28 2.12 -6.84
CA LEU A 87 1.62 2.92 -7.87
C LEU A 87 0.79 4.06 -7.26
N VAL A 88 0.05 3.78 -6.18
CA VAL A 88 -0.70 4.81 -5.44
C VAL A 88 0.25 5.84 -4.81
N ALA A 89 1.32 5.38 -4.15
CA ALA A 89 2.33 6.24 -3.51
C ALA A 89 3.18 7.05 -4.50
N SER A 90 3.23 6.65 -5.77
CA SER A 90 3.97 7.36 -6.82
C SER A 90 3.35 8.70 -7.21
N SER A 91 2.05 8.88 -6.96
CA SER A 91 1.35 10.14 -7.24
C SER A 91 0.35 10.48 -6.12
N PRO A 92 0.82 11.07 -5.01
CA PRO A 92 -0.03 11.47 -3.88
C PRO A 92 -1.20 12.38 -4.28
N ALA A 93 -0.98 13.27 -5.26
CA ALA A 93 -2.03 14.16 -5.75
C ALA A 93 -3.17 13.41 -6.46
N LEU A 94 -2.85 12.45 -7.33
CA LEU A 94 -3.85 11.62 -8.00
C LEU A 94 -4.51 10.64 -7.03
N ALA A 95 -3.74 10.08 -6.10
CA ALA A 95 -4.23 9.20 -5.06
C ALA A 95 -5.26 9.91 -4.16
N GLY A 96 -4.95 11.13 -3.69
CA GLY A 96 -5.88 11.95 -2.92
C GLY A 96 -7.15 12.29 -3.71
N ALA A 97 -7.01 12.74 -4.96
CA ALA A 97 -8.15 13.02 -5.82
C ALA A 97 -9.04 11.79 -6.08
N LEU A 98 -8.44 10.59 -6.17
CA LEU A 98 -9.19 9.34 -6.28
C LEU A 98 -9.92 9.01 -4.98
N ALA A 99 -9.25 9.14 -3.83
CA ALA A 99 -9.84 8.92 -2.52
C ALA A 99 -11.03 9.87 -2.28
N ASP A 100 -10.88 11.16 -2.54
CA ASP A 100 -11.94 12.16 -2.42
C ASP A 100 -13.13 11.84 -3.33
N ARG A 101 -12.86 11.42 -4.58
CA ARG A 101 -13.91 11.08 -5.54
C ARG A 101 -14.70 9.82 -5.15
N VAL A 102 -14.04 8.83 -4.56
CA VAL A 102 -14.64 7.52 -4.25
C VAL A 102 -15.21 7.46 -2.85
N LEU A 103 -14.45 7.93 -1.85
CA LEU A 103 -14.77 7.85 -0.43
C LEU A 103 -15.36 9.16 0.11
N GLY A 104 -15.12 10.30 -0.53
CA GLY A 104 -15.63 11.61 -0.09
C GLY A 104 -17.15 11.69 0.11
N PRO A 105 -18.02 10.95 -0.63
CA PRO A 105 -19.46 10.92 -0.31
C PRO A 105 -19.78 10.38 1.09
N LEU A 106 -18.89 9.56 1.67
CA LEU A 106 -19.01 9.08 3.06
C LEU A 106 -18.74 10.18 4.09
N ASP A 107 -18.21 11.33 3.67
CA ASP A 107 -17.87 12.42 4.59
C ASP A 107 -19.08 13.10 5.22
N ARG A 108 -20.26 12.85 4.65
CA ARG A 108 -21.55 13.33 5.15
C ARG A 108 -22.10 12.49 6.30
N LEU A 109 -21.49 11.34 6.57
CA LEU A 109 -21.87 10.49 7.69
C LEU A 109 -21.17 10.94 8.97
N ASP A 110 -21.76 10.56 10.11
CA ASP A 110 -21.06 10.59 11.39
C ASP A 110 -19.76 9.78 11.30
N PRO A 111 -18.66 10.21 11.96
CA PRO A 111 -17.36 9.55 11.86
C PRO A 111 -17.40 8.05 12.17
N ALA A 112 -18.12 7.65 13.22
CA ALA A 112 -18.28 6.24 13.58
C ALA A 112 -18.96 5.41 12.48
N ASP A 113 -19.97 5.97 11.81
CA ASP A 113 -20.67 5.31 10.70
C ASP A 113 -19.78 5.19 9.46
N ARG A 114 -18.98 6.23 9.17
CA ARG A 114 -17.99 6.24 8.08
C ARG A 114 -16.94 5.16 8.30
N ASP A 115 -16.37 5.11 9.50
CA ASP A 115 -15.29 4.18 9.85
C ASP A 115 -15.78 2.74 9.76
N VAL A 116 -16.99 2.45 10.24
CA VAL A 116 -17.60 1.12 10.13
C VAL A 116 -17.79 0.69 8.67
N ILE A 117 -18.19 1.59 7.78
CA ILE A 117 -18.32 1.27 6.34
C ILE A 117 -16.96 0.99 5.72
N VAL A 118 -15.96 1.83 6.01
CA VAL A 118 -14.61 1.71 5.47
C VAL A 118 -13.94 0.43 5.96
N GLU A 119 -14.03 0.13 7.25
CA GLU A 119 -13.56 -1.13 7.85
C GLU A 119 -14.24 -2.33 7.18
N THR A 120 -15.55 -2.24 6.91
CA THR A 120 -16.28 -3.30 6.22
C THR A 120 -15.80 -3.52 4.78
N LEU A 121 -15.52 -2.45 4.03
CA LEU A 121 -14.98 -2.55 2.67
C LEU A 121 -13.59 -3.18 2.65
N THR A 122 -12.70 -2.72 3.53
CA THR A 122 -11.34 -3.26 3.68
C THR A 122 -11.40 -4.75 4.00
N ALA A 123 -12.15 -5.15 5.04
CA ALA A 123 -12.28 -6.55 5.43
C ALA A 123 -12.92 -7.43 4.34
N TRP A 124 -13.82 -6.86 3.52
CA TRP A 124 -14.43 -7.54 2.38
C TRP A 124 -13.46 -7.75 1.23
N LEU A 125 -12.64 -6.75 0.89
CA LEU A 125 -11.58 -6.84 -0.12
C LEU A 125 -10.49 -7.84 0.31
N ASP A 126 -10.03 -7.75 1.57
CA ASP A 126 -9.04 -8.69 2.15
C ASP A 126 -9.57 -10.12 2.26
N ALA A 127 -10.87 -10.32 2.04
CA ALA A 127 -11.54 -11.60 2.06
C ALA A 127 -12.03 -12.00 0.65
N ASP A 128 -11.36 -11.53 -0.41
CA ASP A 128 -11.67 -11.77 -1.84
C ASP A 128 -13.15 -11.56 -2.19
N GLY A 129 -13.77 -10.56 -1.58
CA GLY A 129 -15.18 -10.26 -1.79
C GLY A 129 -16.18 -11.18 -1.06
N SER A 130 -15.72 -11.98 -0.09
CA SER A 130 -16.60 -12.87 0.69
C SER A 130 -17.19 -12.16 1.91
N ALA A 131 -18.49 -11.88 1.87
CA ALA A 131 -19.20 -11.30 3.01
C ALA A 131 -19.23 -12.22 4.25
N GLN A 132 -19.15 -13.54 4.06
CA GLN A 132 -19.08 -14.48 5.18
C GLN A 132 -17.73 -14.40 5.90
N ARG A 133 -16.62 -14.42 5.15
CA ARG A 133 -15.27 -14.31 5.73
C ARG A 133 -15.04 -12.93 6.34
N ALA A 134 -15.51 -11.86 5.69
CA ALA A 134 -15.48 -10.52 6.25
C ALA A 134 -16.29 -10.41 7.55
N GLY A 135 -17.50 -11.00 7.58
CA GLY A 135 -18.33 -11.01 8.79
C GLY A 135 -17.66 -11.74 9.96
N ALA A 136 -16.98 -12.86 9.69
CA ALA A 136 -16.20 -13.57 10.71
C ALA A 136 -15.07 -12.71 11.27
N ARG A 137 -14.34 -11.96 10.43
CA ARG A 137 -13.27 -11.03 10.86
C ARG A 137 -13.81 -9.84 11.66
N LEU A 138 -14.98 -9.33 11.28
CA LEU A 138 -15.63 -8.18 11.93
C LEU A 138 -16.58 -8.58 13.08
N TYR A 139 -16.58 -9.86 13.48
CA TYR A 139 -17.46 -10.41 14.52
C TYR A 139 -18.94 -10.05 14.32
N CYS A 140 -19.43 -10.09 13.07
CA CYS A 140 -20.82 -9.80 12.73
C CYS A 140 -21.38 -10.79 11.70
N HIS A 141 -22.72 -10.83 11.59
CA HIS A 141 -23.36 -11.71 10.62
C HIS A 141 -23.13 -11.21 9.17
N ARG A 142 -23.01 -12.13 8.20
CA ARG A 142 -22.82 -11.80 6.77
C ARG A 142 -23.83 -10.77 6.23
N ASN A 143 -25.06 -10.78 6.75
CA ASN A 143 -26.10 -9.84 6.32
C ASN A 143 -25.77 -8.40 6.72
N THR A 144 -25.11 -8.21 7.87
CA THR A 144 -24.64 -6.90 8.32
C THR A 144 -23.59 -6.35 7.36
N VAL A 145 -22.63 -7.19 6.94
CA VAL A 145 -21.65 -6.85 5.90
C VAL A 145 -22.36 -6.43 4.61
N LEU A 146 -23.26 -7.27 4.08
CA LEU A 146 -24.00 -6.97 2.85
C LEU A 146 -24.83 -5.68 2.96
N ASN A 147 -25.43 -5.40 4.11
CA ASN A 147 -26.16 -4.15 4.35
C ASN A 147 -25.23 -2.93 4.29
N ARG A 148 -24.06 -3.00 4.92
CA ARG A 148 -23.06 -1.92 4.91
C ARG A 148 -22.47 -1.70 3.51
N LEU A 149 -22.18 -2.77 2.77
CA LEU A 149 -21.71 -2.68 1.37
C LEU A 149 -22.78 -2.03 0.48
N ARG A 150 -24.06 -2.43 0.60
CA ARG A 150 -25.15 -1.77 -0.13
C ARG A 150 -25.30 -0.29 0.24
N ARG A 151 -25.13 0.05 1.53
CA ARG A 151 -25.15 1.45 1.98
C ARG A 151 -24.02 2.24 1.32
N PHE A 152 -22.82 1.68 1.21
CA PHE A 152 -21.72 2.29 0.47
C PHE A 152 -22.08 2.53 -1.00
N GLU A 153 -22.60 1.52 -1.70
CA GLU A 153 -23.01 1.63 -3.12
C GLU A 153 -24.08 2.72 -3.31
N GLN A 154 -25.05 2.82 -2.39
CA GLN A 154 -26.09 3.85 -2.41
C GLN A 154 -25.54 5.27 -2.20
N LEU A 155 -24.57 5.44 -1.28
CA LEU A 155 -23.98 6.74 -0.96
C LEU A 155 -23.05 7.24 -2.07
N THR A 156 -22.32 6.34 -2.71
CA THR A 156 -21.25 6.67 -3.67
C THR A 156 -21.67 6.51 -5.13
N GLY A 157 -22.76 5.81 -5.40
CA GLY A 157 -23.19 5.42 -6.75
C GLY A 157 -22.30 4.34 -7.39
N ARG A 158 -21.36 3.74 -6.64
CA ARG A 158 -20.48 2.67 -7.11
C ARG A 158 -21.17 1.31 -7.04
N CYS A 159 -20.72 0.39 -7.88
CA CYS A 159 -21.18 -0.99 -7.90
C CYS A 159 -20.01 -1.93 -7.66
N LEU A 160 -19.92 -2.55 -6.49
CA LEU A 160 -18.80 -3.41 -6.10
C LEU A 160 -18.68 -4.70 -6.92
N THR A 161 -19.75 -5.07 -7.65
CA THR A 161 -19.71 -6.18 -8.61
C THR A 161 -19.20 -5.75 -9.99
N ARG A 162 -19.06 -4.44 -10.26
CA ARG A 162 -18.44 -3.93 -11.48
C ARG A 162 -16.92 -3.87 -11.29
N PRO A 163 -16.12 -4.59 -12.09
CA PRO A 163 -14.67 -4.67 -11.89
C PRO A 163 -13.97 -3.30 -11.83
N ARG A 164 -14.39 -2.37 -12.69
CA ARG A 164 -13.84 -1.00 -12.70
C ARG A 164 -14.05 -0.28 -11.37
N ASP A 165 -15.25 -0.37 -10.81
CA ASP A 165 -15.57 0.31 -9.55
C ASP A 165 -14.83 -0.37 -8.38
N ALA A 166 -14.74 -1.70 -8.38
CA ALA A 166 -14.00 -2.44 -7.36
C ALA A 166 -12.51 -2.06 -7.33
N VAL A 167 -11.87 -1.92 -8.49
CA VAL A 167 -10.48 -1.44 -8.59
C VAL A 167 -10.35 -0.01 -8.06
N GLU A 168 -11.25 0.90 -8.47
CA GLU A 168 -11.21 2.27 -7.97
C GLU A 168 -11.41 2.36 -6.45
N VAL A 169 -12.28 1.52 -5.87
CA VAL A 169 -12.49 1.43 -4.41
C VAL A 169 -11.26 0.88 -3.70
N SER A 170 -10.66 -0.19 -4.23
CA SER A 170 -9.44 -0.76 -3.66
C SER A 170 -8.30 0.26 -3.64
N LEU A 171 -8.06 0.97 -4.75
CA LEU A 171 -7.03 2.00 -4.83
C LEU A 171 -7.33 3.22 -3.95
N ALA A 172 -8.61 3.62 -3.83
CA ALA A 172 -9.01 4.70 -2.94
C ALA A 172 -8.76 4.37 -1.46
N LEU A 173 -9.02 3.12 -1.05
CA LEU A 173 -8.72 2.66 0.31
C LEU A 173 -7.21 2.59 0.57
N ALA A 174 -6.43 2.11 -0.41
CA ALA A 174 -4.98 2.16 -0.36
C ALA A 174 -4.45 3.59 -0.22
N ALA A 175 -4.99 4.53 -1.02
CA ALA A 175 -4.65 5.95 -0.95
C ALA A 175 -4.94 6.53 0.44
N ARG A 176 -6.14 6.25 0.99
CA ARG A 176 -6.52 6.71 2.33
C ARG A 176 -5.56 6.21 3.41
N ARG A 177 -5.20 4.92 3.36
CA ARG A 177 -4.24 4.30 4.29
C ARG A 177 -2.85 4.91 4.19
N LEU A 178 -2.37 5.17 2.97
CA LEU A 178 -1.01 5.66 2.71
C LEU A 178 -0.85 7.16 2.94
N LEU A 179 -1.90 7.96 2.70
CA LEU A 179 -1.86 9.43 2.84
C LEU A 179 -2.27 9.93 4.22
N GLY A 180 -2.87 9.08 5.06
CA GLY A 180 -3.29 9.46 6.42
C GLY A 180 -4.48 10.43 6.46
N THR A 181 -5.31 10.44 5.42
CA THR A 181 -6.53 11.25 5.27
C THR A 181 -7.77 10.51 5.77
#